data_AF-A0AAX3LJH7-F1
#
_entry.id   AF-A0AAX3LJH7-F1
#
_cell.length_a   1.000
_cell.length_b   1.000
_cell.length_c   1.000
_cell.angle_alpha   90.00
_cell.angle_beta   90.00
_cell.angle_gamma   90.00
#
_symmetry.space_group_name_H-M   'P 1'
#
loop_
_entity.id
_entity.type
_entity.pdbx_description
1 polymer ?
#
loop_
_entity_poly.entity_id
_entity_poly.type
_entity_poly.pdbx_seq_one_letter_code
_entity_poly.pdbx_strand_id
1 'polypeptide(L)'
;MTPEIKQRIQAFRRALELAAGERASEPVPLAWHKELGSFPFGCCELASQGLVKYLRDHDKTLFPYVIAMQWNEEADIHGHVIVALDGEYIDLTIDQFEDYKDWIVAEPVESCGQIGSLLRKVRQLKGSITTRNVTLDVIPHEGHKLYGWLRATADNLLAASEQKRKPSRMPQLVSMDILPQYRAGTVAGASDKATNVSEQKNRQPMTHTGTITECYQPREVRLRETATQWVSECGLRFRKATGAAVGSGVWSANRLDLKSIREIQPAQKEIDLNETSNDE
;
A
#
# COMPACT_ATOMS: atom_id res chain seq x y z
N MET A 1 -4.63 4.34 4.18
CA MET A 1 -4.19 4.19 5.58
C MET A 1 -4.60 5.39 6.45
N THR A 2 -5.09 5.15 7.67
CA THR A 2 -5.55 6.22 8.60
C THR A 2 -4.38 6.88 9.37
N PRO A 3 -4.58 8.09 9.93
CA PRO A 3 -3.58 8.75 10.77
C PRO A 3 -3.20 7.95 12.04
N GLU A 4 -4.14 7.23 12.63
CA GLU A 4 -3.86 6.37 13.80
C GLU A 4 -2.89 5.25 13.44
N ILE A 5 -3.09 4.58 12.30
CA ILE A 5 -2.19 3.52 11.84
C ILE A 5 -0.79 4.07 11.55
N LYS A 6 -0.69 5.28 10.95
CA LYS A 6 0.61 5.95 10.74
C LYS A 6 1.34 6.21 12.07
N GLN A 7 0.63 6.68 13.10
CA GLN A 7 1.21 6.88 14.43
C GLN A 7 1.68 5.57 15.05
N ARG A 8 0.91 4.48 14.88
CA ARG A 8 1.31 3.14 15.35
C ARG A 8 2.57 2.64 14.66
N ILE A 9 2.69 2.81 13.34
CA ILE A 9 3.89 2.46 12.57
C ILE A 9 5.10 3.24 13.11
N GLN A 10 4.95 4.56 13.30
CA GLN A 10 6.00 5.41 13.87
C GLN A 10 6.40 4.97 15.29
N ALA A 11 5.44 4.71 16.16
CA ALA A 11 5.70 4.27 17.53
C ALA A 11 6.38 2.90 17.56
N PHE A 12 6.00 1.99 16.66
CA PHE A 12 6.61 0.67 16.56
C PHE A 12 8.05 0.76 16.05
N ARG A 13 8.31 1.58 15.02
CA ARG A 13 9.69 1.85 14.58
C ARG A 13 10.52 2.45 15.71
N ARG A 14 9.98 3.43 16.43
CA ARG A 14 10.68 4.04 17.57
C ARG A 14 10.98 3.03 18.67
N ALA A 15 10.09 2.06 18.90
CA ALA A 15 10.37 0.96 19.83
C ALA A 15 11.57 0.11 19.39
N LEU A 16 11.72 -0.16 18.08
CA LEU A 16 12.90 -0.85 17.53
C LEU A 16 14.18 -0.03 17.72
N GLU A 17 14.15 1.27 17.44
CA GLU A 17 15.29 2.18 17.67
C GLU A 17 15.71 2.21 19.14
N LEU A 18 14.74 2.25 20.06
CA LEU A 18 15.01 2.19 21.50
C LEU A 18 15.62 0.85 21.90
N ALA A 19 15.12 -0.27 21.37
CA ALA A 19 15.67 -1.60 21.64
C ALA A 19 17.12 -1.73 21.14
N ALA A 20 17.45 -1.10 20.02
CA ALA A 20 18.79 -1.14 19.44
C ALA A 20 19.78 -0.17 20.13
N GLY A 21 19.28 0.95 20.68
CA GLY A 21 20.10 2.01 21.26
C GLY A 21 19.84 2.25 22.74
N GLU A 22 19.03 3.27 23.06
CA GLU A 22 18.86 3.82 24.41
C GLU A 22 18.48 2.80 25.48
N ARG A 23 17.76 1.74 25.10
CA ARG A 23 17.25 0.70 26.00
C ARG A 23 17.87 -0.68 25.69
N ALA A 24 18.95 -0.72 24.93
CA ALA A 24 19.63 -1.96 24.54
C ALA A 24 20.18 -2.76 25.72
N SER A 25 20.47 -2.11 26.86
CA SER A 25 20.94 -2.76 28.08
C SER A 25 19.82 -3.42 28.92
N GLU A 26 18.55 -3.22 28.56
CA GLU A 26 17.45 -3.89 29.26
C GLU A 26 17.46 -5.39 28.97
N PRO A 27 17.00 -6.25 29.92
CA PRO A 27 17.16 -7.70 29.79
C PRO A 27 16.60 -8.30 28.49
N VAL A 28 15.46 -7.79 28.01
CA VAL A 28 14.83 -8.29 26.78
C VAL A 28 15.57 -7.81 25.52
N PRO A 29 15.78 -6.50 25.28
CA PRO A 29 16.62 -6.03 24.16
C PRO A 29 18.04 -6.62 24.16
N LEU A 30 18.69 -6.73 25.32
CA LEU A 30 20.05 -7.26 25.44
C LEU A 30 20.14 -8.71 24.95
N ALA A 31 19.15 -9.54 25.27
CA ALA A 31 19.08 -10.92 24.82
C ALA A 31 18.92 -11.05 23.29
N TRP A 32 18.49 -9.97 22.62
CA TRP A 32 18.24 -9.88 21.18
C TRP A 32 19.22 -8.93 20.47
N HIS A 33 20.31 -8.56 21.13
CA HIS A 33 21.24 -7.56 20.60
C HIS A 33 21.91 -7.99 19.29
N LYS A 34 22.05 -9.30 19.02
CA LYS A 34 22.62 -9.79 17.75
C LYS A 34 21.67 -9.56 16.57
N GLU A 35 20.37 -9.62 16.82
CA GLU A 35 19.32 -9.52 15.81
C GLU A 35 18.82 -8.08 15.63
N LEU A 36 18.92 -7.25 16.68
CA LEU A 36 18.39 -5.88 16.70
C LEU A 36 19.43 -4.78 16.92
N GLY A 37 20.63 -5.09 17.41
CA GLY A 37 21.63 -4.08 17.80
C GLY A 37 22.14 -3.24 16.63
N SER A 38 21.98 -3.73 15.39
CA SER A 38 22.34 -3.03 14.16
C SER A 38 21.16 -2.33 13.48
N PHE A 39 19.98 -2.25 14.10
CA PHE A 39 18.79 -1.64 13.49
C PHE A 39 19.12 -0.26 12.89
N PRO A 40 18.76 0.02 11.61
CA PRO A 40 17.89 -0.79 10.73
C PRO A 40 18.57 -1.94 9.97
N PHE A 41 19.91 -2.03 9.96
CA PHE A 41 20.67 -2.95 9.13
C PHE A 41 20.45 -4.42 9.49
N GLY A 42 19.96 -5.20 8.51
CA GLY A 42 19.74 -6.64 8.67
C GLY A 42 18.50 -7.01 9.48
N CYS A 43 17.70 -6.02 9.91
CA CYS A 43 16.53 -6.23 10.78
C CYS A 43 15.20 -6.34 10.02
N CYS A 44 15.20 -6.24 8.68
CA CYS A 44 13.98 -6.07 7.87
C CYS A 44 12.92 -7.16 8.07
N GLU A 45 13.32 -8.44 8.16
CA GLU A 45 12.40 -9.56 8.39
C GLU A 45 11.73 -9.46 9.77
N LEU A 46 12.54 -9.32 10.83
CA LEU A 46 12.04 -9.21 12.21
C LEU A 46 11.15 -7.98 12.38
N ALA A 47 11.60 -6.82 11.88
CA ALA A 47 10.87 -5.57 11.97
C ALA A 47 9.51 -5.65 11.24
N SER A 48 9.50 -6.15 10.00
CA SER A 48 8.28 -6.26 9.20
C SER A 48 7.30 -7.26 9.79
N GLN A 49 7.75 -8.46 10.19
CA GLN A 49 6.87 -9.46 10.83
C GLN A 49 6.31 -8.95 12.15
N GLY A 50 7.14 -8.30 12.97
CA GLY A 50 6.74 -7.67 14.22
C GLY A 50 5.67 -6.60 14.01
N LEU A 51 5.84 -5.75 12.99
CA LEU A 51 4.86 -4.72 12.63
C LEU A 51 3.52 -5.33 12.20
N VAL A 52 3.56 -6.34 11.32
CA VAL A 52 2.32 -6.99 10.86
C VAL A 52 1.56 -7.59 12.04
N LYS A 53 2.27 -8.22 13.00
CA LYS A 53 1.65 -8.71 14.25
C LYS A 53 1.05 -7.58 15.07
N TYR A 54 1.81 -6.50 15.28
CA TYR A 54 1.38 -5.36 16.08
C TYR A 54 0.10 -4.72 15.54
N LEU A 55 0.02 -4.55 14.22
CA LEU A 55 -1.17 -4.02 13.56
C LEU A 55 -2.38 -4.96 13.67
N ARG A 56 -2.20 -6.27 13.48
CA ARG A 56 -3.29 -7.26 13.65
C ARG A 56 -3.78 -7.41 15.09
N ASP A 57 -2.87 -7.30 16.06
CA ASP A 57 -3.22 -7.35 17.49
C ASP A 57 -3.99 -6.09 17.92
N HIS A 58 -3.76 -4.96 17.25
CA HIS A 58 -4.49 -3.71 17.48
C HIS A 58 -5.89 -3.75 16.84
N ASP A 59 -5.98 -4.07 15.55
CA ASP A 59 -7.25 -4.14 14.82
C ASP A 59 -7.29 -5.38 13.93
N LYS A 60 -8.20 -6.30 14.27
CA LYS A 60 -8.39 -7.59 13.59
C LYS A 60 -8.97 -7.44 12.18
N THR A 61 -9.48 -6.26 11.83
CA THR A 61 -10.01 -5.96 10.49
C THR A 61 -8.92 -5.50 9.52
N LEU A 62 -7.70 -5.22 10.02
CA LEU A 62 -6.56 -4.92 9.16
C LEU A 62 -6.00 -6.19 8.54
N PHE A 63 -5.62 -6.10 7.27
CA PHE A 63 -5.02 -7.19 6.51
C PHE A 63 -3.59 -6.88 6.03
N PRO A 64 -2.65 -6.53 6.92
CA PRO A 64 -1.26 -6.32 6.53
C PRO A 64 -0.62 -7.66 6.14
N TYR A 65 0.29 -7.62 5.17
CA TYR A 65 1.06 -8.76 4.71
C TYR A 65 2.50 -8.38 4.37
N VAL A 66 3.36 -9.38 4.40
CA VAL A 66 4.80 -9.24 4.14
C VAL A 66 5.07 -9.41 2.64
N ILE A 67 5.88 -8.52 2.09
CA ILE A 67 6.48 -8.63 0.77
C ILE A 67 7.95 -8.92 0.95
N ALA A 68 8.37 -10.12 0.60
CA ALA A 68 9.76 -10.55 0.61
C ALA A 68 10.34 -10.44 -0.81
N MET A 69 11.52 -9.83 -0.90
CA MET A 69 12.25 -9.56 -2.12
C MET A 69 13.61 -10.23 -2.03
N GLN A 70 14.07 -10.80 -3.15
CA GLN A 70 15.44 -11.28 -3.28
C GLN A 70 15.92 -11.02 -4.70
N TRP A 71 17.10 -10.43 -4.84
CA TRP A 71 17.71 -10.16 -6.15
C TRP A 71 19.22 -10.37 -6.07
N ASN A 72 19.83 -10.50 -7.24
CA ASN A 72 21.28 -10.53 -7.35
C ASN A 72 21.74 -9.21 -7.96
N GLU A 73 22.79 -8.64 -7.40
CA GLU A 73 23.50 -7.50 -7.96
C GLU A 73 24.95 -7.94 -8.13
N GLU A 74 25.35 -8.15 -9.38
CA GLU A 74 26.62 -8.81 -9.72
C GLU A 74 26.78 -10.19 -9.05
N ALA A 75 27.75 -10.33 -8.13
CA ALA A 75 28.02 -11.56 -7.39
C ALA A 75 27.25 -11.65 -6.06
N ASP A 76 26.63 -10.57 -5.61
CA ASP A 76 26.00 -10.47 -4.30
C ASP A 76 24.52 -10.83 -4.33
N ILE A 77 24.08 -11.58 -3.32
CA ILE A 77 22.68 -11.94 -3.12
C ILE A 77 22.11 -10.99 -2.07
N HIS A 78 21.09 -10.24 -2.46
CA HIS A 78 20.38 -9.32 -1.59
C HIS A 78 19.00 -9.87 -1.24
N GLY A 79 18.56 -9.60 -0.02
CA GLY A 79 17.21 -9.90 0.45
C GLY A 79 16.66 -8.69 1.19
N HIS A 80 15.37 -8.42 1.02
CA HIS A 80 14.70 -7.34 1.74
C HIS A 80 13.21 -7.64 1.97
N VAL A 81 12.66 -7.05 3.03
CA VAL A 81 11.31 -7.35 3.50
C VAL A 81 10.59 -6.06 3.86
N ILE A 82 9.41 -5.87 3.29
CA ILE A 82 8.52 -4.72 3.57
C ILE A 82 7.11 -5.20 3.89
N VAL A 83 6.27 -4.28 4.33
CA VAL A 83 4.85 -4.52 4.61
C VAL A 83 4.00 -3.76 3.59
N ALA A 84 2.86 -4.33 3.22
CA ALA A 84 1.82 -3.60 2.51
C ALA A 84 0.52 -3.59 3.31
N LEU A 85 -0.13 -2.43 3.35
CA LEU A 85 -1.40 -2.20 4.04
C LEU A 85 -2.15 -1.01 3.41
N ASP A 86 -3.44 -1.18 3.13
CA ASP A 86 -4.34 -0.12 2.65
C ASP A 86 -3.80 0.69 1.45
N GLY A 87 -3.23 0.02 0.45
CA GLY A 87 -2.70 0.67 -0.76
C GLY A 87 -1.36 1.39 -0.56
N GLU A 88 -0.69 1.17 0.58
CA GLU A 88 0.61 1.76 0.89
C GLU A 88 1.65 0.67 1.14
N TYR A 89 2.88 0.94 0.72
CA TYR A 89 4.08 0.25 1.18
C TYR A 89 4.59 0.87 2.47
N ILE A 90 5.02 0.02 3.40
CA ILE A 90 5.62 0.41 4.67
C ILE A 90 6.94 -0.34 4.78
N ASP A 91 8.03 0.40 4.95
CA ASP A 91 9.34 -0.17 5.17
C ASP A 91 9.96 0.45 6.42
N LEU A 92 10.11 -0.36 7.46
CA LEU A 92 10.70 0.07 8.72
C LEU A 92 12.23 0.16 8.65
N THR A 93 12.84 -0.19 7.53
CA THR A 93 14.29 -0.40 7.39
C THR A 93 14.81 0.09 6.05
N ILE A 94 14.07 0.93 5.32
CA ILE A 94 14.48 1.42 3.99
C ILE A 94 15.81 2.18 4.05
N ASP A 95 16.04 2.86 5.16
CA ASP A 95 17.24 3.64 5.47
C ASP A 95 18.47 2.80 5.86
N GLN A 96 18.38 1.47 5.73
CA GLN A 96 19.56 0.62 5.72
C GLN A 96 20.31 0.66 4.37
N PHE A 97 19.69 1.16 3.30
CA PHE A 97 20.32 1.30 1.98
C PHE A 97 20.84 2.73 1.78
N GLU A 98 22.04 2.86 1.24
CA GLU A 98 22.69 4.18 1.04
C GLU A 98 21.88 5.13 0.14
N ASP A 99 21.13 4.57 -0.81
CA ASP A 99 20.28 5.29 -1.76
C ASP A 99 19.02 5.91 -1.11
N TYR A 100 18.68 5.51 0.12
CA TYR A 100 17.39 5.85 0.77
C TYR A 100 17.57 6.39 2.19
N LYS A 101 18.29 7.51 2.37
CA LYS A 101 18.71 8.01 3.70
C LYS A 101 17.58 8.49 4.62
N ASP A 102 16.46 8.94 4.06
CA ASP A 102 15.35 9.47 4.85
C ASP A 102 14.27 8.41 5.00
N TRP A 103 14.04 7.96 6.23
CA TRP A 103 12.93 7.06 6.50
C TRP A 103 11.58 7.75 6.29
N ILE A 104 10.71 7.09 5.53
CA ILE A 104 9.32 7.48 5.33
C ILE A 104 8.39 6.47 6.01
N VAL A 105 7.31 6.98 6.62
CA VAL A 105 6.36 6.13 7.36
C VAL A 105 5.66 5.14 6.44
N ALA A 106 5.21 5.62 5.29
CA ALA A 106 4.48 4.86 4.30
C ALA A 106 4.56 5.58 2.95
N GLU A 107 4.47 4.81 1.87
CA GLU A 107 4.48 5.28 0.50
C GLU A 107 3.26 4.72 -0.24
N PRO A 108 2.45 5.56 -0.92
CA PRO A 108 1.38 5.05 -1.78
C PRO A 108 1.97 4.18 -2.89
N VAL A 109 1.37 3.01 -3.14
CA VAL A 109 1.87 2.03 -4.14
C VAL A 109 1.99 2.66 -5.55
N GLU A 110 1.11 3.60 -5.88
CA GLU A 110 1.07 4.32 -7.17
C GLU A 110 2.16 5.39 -7.30
N SER A 111 2.70 5.89 -6.18
CA SER A 111 3.58 7.06 -6.18
C SER A 111 4.93 6.81 -6.86
N CYS A 112 5.32 5.54 -7.00
CA CYS A 112 6.63 5.15 -7.53
C CYS A 112 7.79 5.84 -6.79
N GLY A 113 7.64 6.07 -5.48
CA GLY A 113 8.63 6.71 -4.63
C GLY A 113 9.85 5.82 -4.38
N GLN A 114 10.50 5.98 -3.23
CA GLN A 114 11.69 5.23 -2.86
C GLN A 114 11.43 3.72 -2.78
N ILE A 115 10.35 3.30 -2.12
CA ILE A 115 10.01 1.88 -1.94
C ILE A 115 9.55 1.27 -3.27
N GLY A 116 8.73 1.99 -4.04
CA GLY A 116 8.32 1.60 -5.38
C GLY A 116 9.49 1.51 -6.37
N SER A 117 10.50 2.37 -6.22
CA SER A 117 11.73 2.33 -7.01
C SER A 117 12.58 1.11 -6.67
N LEU A 118 12.70 0.73 -5.40
CA LEU A 118 13.35 -0.52 -4.99
C LEU A 118 12.68 -1.74 -5.63
N LEU A 119 11.35 -1.84 -5.54
CA LEU A 119 10.59 -2.92 -6.19
C LEU A 119 10.80 -2.96 -7.70
N ARG A 120 10.93 -1.81 -8.35
CA ARG A 120 11.24 -1.72 -9.79
C ARG A 120 12.64 -2.21 -10.10
N LYS A 121 13.65 -1.81 -9.32
CA LYS A 121 15.03 -2.31 -9.43
C LYS A 121 15.06 -3.83 -9.33
N VAL A 122 14.43 -4.39 -8.30
CA VAL A 122 14.33 -5.85 -8.11
C VAL A 122 13.73 -6.54 -9.34
N ARG A 123 12.64 -5.99 -9.91
CA ARG A 123 12.02 -6.53 -11.14
C ARG A 123 12.94 -6.44 -12.35
N GLN A 124 13.65 -5.32 -12.53
CA GLN A 124 14.59 -5.13 -13.64
C GLN A 124 15.77 -6.12 -13.57
N LEU A 125 16.24 -6.41 -12.36
CA LEU A 125 17.26 -7.42 -12.09
C LEU A 125 16.71 -8.86 -12.11
N LYS A 126 15.45 -9.06 -12.50
CA LYS A 126 14.76 -10.36 -12.52
C LYS A 126 14.77 -11.06 -11.16
N GLY A 127 14.83 -10.27 -10.07
CA GLY A 127 14.70 -10.74 -8.71
C GLY A 127 13.31 -11.28 -8.42
N SER A 128 13.22 -12.11 -7.38
CA SER A 128 11.96 -12.66 -6.90
C SER A 128 11.26 -11.69 -5.96
N ILE A 129 9.94 -11.59 -6.10
CA ILE A 129 9.06 -10.86 -5.19
C ILE A 129 7.95 -11.83 -4.81
N THR A 130 7.82 -12.09 -3.51
CA THR A 130 6.83 -13.01 -2.97
C THR A 130 6.04 -12.33 -1.88
N THR A 131 4.72 -12.60 -1.84
CA THR A 131 3.87 -12.21 -0.72
C THR A 131 3.72 -13.39 0.22
N ARG A 132 3.82 -13.14 1.52
CA ARG A 132 3.73 -14.20 2.54
C ARG A 132 2.68 -13.84 3.58
N ASN A 133 1.91 -14.85 3.99
CA ASN A 133 1.16 -14.77 5.23
C ASN A 133 2.15 -14.75 6.41
N VAL A 134 1.78 -14.00 7.45
CA VAL A 134 2.56 -13.92 8.69
C VAL A 134 2.78 -15.33 9.22
N THR A 135 4.03 -15.68 9.38
CA THR A 135 4.45 -16.81 10.20
C THR A 135 5.21 -16.20 11.36
N LEU A 136 4.56 -16.12 12.52
CA LEU A 136 5.25 -15.71 13.75
C LEU A 136 6.33 -16.71 14.16
N ASP A 137 6.32 -17.88 13.52
CA ASP A 137 7.36 -18.91 13.58
C ASP A 137 8.74 -18.39 13.14
N VAL A 138 8.80 -17.22 12.47
CA VAL A 138 10.05 -16.58 12.02
C VAL A 138 10.73 -15.78 13.14
N ILE A 139 10.11 -15.57 14.31
CA ILE A 139 10.79 -15.01 15.48
C ILE A 139 11.23 -16.18 16.38
N PRO A 140 12.45 -16.72 16.20
CA PRO A 140 12.90 -17.91 16.94
C PRO A 140 12.94 -17.69 18.47
N HIS A 141 13.13 -18.76 19.24
CA HIS A 141 13.38 -18.69 20.70
C HIS A 141 12.26 -17.97 21.50
N GLU A 142 12.63 -17.13 22.47
CA GLU A 142 11.74 -16.33 23.30
C GLU A 142 11.19 -15.09 22.56
N GLY A 143 10.93 -15.19 21.24
CA GLY A 143 10.50 -14.10 20.37
C GLY A 143 9.24 -13.37 20.83
N HIS A 144 8.35 -14.09 21.52
CA HIS A 144 7.17 -13.54 22.16
C HIS A 144 7.52 -12.50 23.26
N LYS A 145 8.65 -12.66 23.97
CA LYS A 145 9.11 -11.69 24.98
C LYS A 145 9.60 -10.41 24.32
N LEU A 146 10.40 -10.53 23.25
CA LEU A 146 10.83 -9.38 22.47
C LEU A 146 9.62 -8.64 21.89
N TYR A 147 8.70 -9.36 21.23
CA TYR A 147 7.49 -8.76 20.69
C TYR A 147 6.66 -8.07 21.79
N GLY A 148 6.49 -8.72 22.94
CA GLY A 148 5.77 -8.13 24.08
C GLY A 148 6.42 -6.82 24.55
N TRP A 149 7.75 -6.78 24.62
CA TRP A 149 8.50 -5.57 24.97
C TRP A 149 8.35 -4.45 23.92
N LEU A 150 8.45 -4.79 22.63
CA LEU A 150 8.32 -3.84 21.52
C LEU A 150 6.91 -3.25 21.48
N ARG A 151 5.88 -4.10 21.59
CA ARG A 151 4.48 -3.70 21.66
C ARG A 151 4.23 -2.76 22.84
N ALA A 152 4.61 -3.16 24.05
CA ALA A 152 4.38 -2.34 25.25
C ALA A 152 5.10 -0.99 25.14
N THR A 153 6.32 -0.98 24.59
CA THR A 153 7.08 0.26 24.35
C THR A 153 6.36 1.15 23.33
N ALA A 154 5.89 0.60 22.21
CA ALA A 154 5.15 1.34 21.20
C ALA A 154 3.83 1.92 21.76
N ASP A 155 3.05 1.12 22.48
CA ASP A 155 1.80 1.54 23.10
C ASP A 155 2.03 2.66 24.14
N ASN A 156 3.11 2.57 24.94
CA ASN A 156 3.48 3.62 25.90
C ASN A 156 3.89 4.94 25.21
N LEU A 157 4.60 4.86 24.08
CA LEU A 157 4.96 6.05 23.28
C LEU A 157 3.71 6.76 22.75
N LEU A 158 2.70 6.00 22.31
CA LEU A 158 1.41 6.55 21.87
C LEU A 158 0.68 7.24 23.02
N ALA A 159 0.54 6.57 24.16
CA ALA A 159 -0.13 7.12 25.34
C ALA A 159 0.54 8.42 25.85
N ALA A 160 1.87 8.46 25.88
CA ALA A 160 2.63 9.66 26.26
C ALA A 160 2.41 10.83 25.28
N SER A 161 2.26 10.54 23.98
CA SER A 161 1.97 11.55 22.97
C SER A 161 0.57 12.16 23.14
N GLU A 162 -0.42 11.35 23.53
CA GLU A 162 -1.78 11.80 23.81
C GLU A 162 -1.87 12.66 25.08
N GLN A 163 -1.09 12.32 26.11
CA GLN A 163 -1.00 13.10 27.33
C GLN A 163 -0.38 14.49 27.10
N LYS A 164 0.65 14.58 26.24
CA LYS A 164 1.21 15.88 25.82
C LYS A 164 0.24 16.74 25.01
N ARG A 165 -0.75 16.12 24.36
CA ARG A 165 -1.80 16.81 23.57
C ARG A 165 -2.99 17.28 24.42
N LYS A 166 -3.10 16.89 25.70
CA LYS A 166 -4.11 17.44 26.61
C LYS A 166 -3.64 18.83 27.11
N PRO A 167 -4.36 19.92 26.80
CA PRO A 167 -3.94 21.25 27.23
C PRO A 167 -4.30 21.48 28.70
N SER A 168 -3.28 21.75 29.52
CA SER A 168 -3.48 22.51 30.75
C SER A 168 -3.92 23.92 30.38
N ARG A 169 -5.19 24.24 30.70
CA ARG A 169 -5.84 25.57 30.72
C ARG A 169 -6.14 26.21 29.34
N MET A 170 -7.44 26.33 29.03
CA MET A 170 -7.99 27.03 27.86
C MET A 170 -7.59 28.52 27.79
N PRO A 171 -7.58 29.09 26.57
CA PRO A 171 -8.22 30.37 26.31
C PRO A 171 -9.35 30.31 25.25
N GLN A 172 -10.18 31.35 25.24
CA GLN A 172 -11.50 31.49 24.64
C GLN A 172 -11.60 31.44 23.10
N LEU A 173 -12.79 31.03 22.66
CA LEU A 173 -13.38 31.10 21.31
C LEU A 173 -13.11 32.40 20.54
N VAL A 174 -12.81 32.26 19.24
CA VAL A 174 -13.06 33.28 18.21
C VAL A 174 -13.90 32.65 17.10
N SER A 175 -14.98 33.35 16.73
CA SER A 175 -16.03 32.98 15.78
C SER A 175 -15.50 32.53 14.41
N MET A 176 -16.09 31.49 13.81
CA MET A 176 -15.85 31.02 12.43
C MET A 176 -16.90 31.58 11.45
N ASP A 177 -17.08 32.89 11.42
CA ASP A 177 -17.86 33.52 10.34
C ASP A 177 -17.01 33.58 9.07
N ILE A 178 -17.48 32.92 8.00
CA ILE A 178 -16.83 32.85 6.70
C ILE A 178 -16.97 34.21 5.99
N LEU A 179 -15.85 34.81 5.56
CA LEU A 179 -15.83 36.06 4.82
C LEU A 179 -16.64 35.97 3.50
N PRO A 180 -17.41 37.01 3.13
CA PRO A 180 -18.28 37.04 1.94
C PRO A 180 -17.59 36.81 0.59
N GLN A 181 -16.26 36.89 0.53
CA GLN A 181 -15.47 36.81 -0.70
C GLN A 181 -15.34 35.40 -1.31
N TYR A 182 -15.88 34.37 -0.64
CA TYR A 182 -15.82 32.98 -1.13
C TYR A 182 -17.17 32.41 -1.61
N ARG A 183 -18.20 33.25 -1.84
CA ARG A 183 -19.47 32.79 -2.43
C ARG A 183 -19.52 33.02 -3.96
N ALA A 184 -19.12 31.98 -4.69
CA ALA A 184 -19.53 31.50 -6.03
C ALA A 184 -19.48 32.41 -7.30
N GLY A 185 -19.03 31.78 -8.41
CA GLY A 185 -19.32 32.07 -9.84
C GLY A 185 -18.06 32.00 -10.73
N THR A 186 -18.00 31.51 -11.99
CA THR A 186 -18.91 30.83 -12.94
C THR A 186 -18.04 30.34 -14.15
N VAL A 187 -18.26 29.09 -14.59
CA VAL A 187 -18.23 28.42 -15.93
C VAL A 187 -17.32 28.89 -17.15
N ALA A 188 -16.63 27.86 -17.71
CA ALA A 188 -16.22 27.48 -19.11
C ALA A 188 -15.35 28.33 -20.08
N GLY A 189 -14.49 27.60 -20.84
CA GLY A 189 -13.86 28.01 -22.12
C GLY A 189 -12.86 26.97 -22.68
N ALA A 190 -12.96 26.60 -23.97
CA ALA A 190 -12.44 25.37 -24.62
C ALA A 190 -11.02 25.39 -25.25
N SER A 191 -10.57 24.17 -25.63
CA SER A 191 -9.93 23.78 -26.91
C SER A 191 -8.39 23.58 -27.03
N ASP A 192 -8.05 22.29 -27.26
CA ASP A 192 -7.17 21.65 -28.27
C ASP A 192 -5.64 21.85 -28.37
N LYS A 193 -4.92 20.71 -28.22
CA LYS A 193 -4.31 20.00 -29.37
C LYS A 193 -3.86 18.57 -29.04
N ALA A 194 -4.49 17.62 -29.71
CA ALA A 194 -4.10 16.21 -29.78
C ALA A 194 -2.87 15.99 -30.68
N THR A 195 -2.06 14.97 -30.37
CA THR A 195 -1.19 14.32 -31.36
C THR A 195 -1.61 12.85 -31.46
N ASN A 196 -2.06 12.47 -32.65
CA ASN A 196 -2.60 11.17 -33.03
C ASN A 196 -1.60 10.02 -32.85
N VAL A 197 -2.09 8.87 -32.38
CA VAL A 197 -1.63 7.56 -32.87
C VAL A 197 -2.86 6.71 -33.18
N SER A 198 -3.09 6.52 -34.47
CA SER A 198 -4.05 5.61 -35.07
C SER A 198 -3.68 4.15 -34.79
N GLU A 199 -4.67 3.33 -34.41
CA GLU A 199 -4.99 2.10 -35.14
C GLU A 199 -6.29 1.46 -34.63
N GLN A 200 -7.28 1.56 -35.50
CA GLN A 200 -8.66 1.14 -35.35
C GLN A 200 -8.75 -0.38 -35.56
N LYS A 201 -8.42 -1.17 -34.52
CA LYS A 201 -8.66 -2.62 -34.52
C LYS A 201 -10.03 -2.90 -33.92
N ASN A 202 -11.02 -3.24 -34.77
CA ASN A 202 -12.33 -3.83 -34.46
C ASN A 202 -12.56 -4.08 -32.95
N ARG A 203 -12.89 -3.02 -32.21
CA ARG A 203 -13.13 -3.12 -30.76
C ARG A 203 -14.55 -3.62 -30.58
N GLN A 204 -14.69 -4.89 -30.26
CA GLN A 204 -15.96 -5.44 -29.78
C GLN A 204 -16.47 -4.56 -28.62
N PRO A 205 -17.79 -4.29 -28.57
CA PRO A 205 -18.37 -3.37 -27.61
C PRO A 205 -18.14 -3.85 -26.17
N MET A 206 -17.91 -2.91 -25.25
CA MET A 206 -17.96 -3.18 -23.81
C MET A 206 -19.42 -3.33 -23.41
N THR A 207 -19.76 -4.43 -22.77
CA THR A 207 -21.16 -4.80 -22.49
C THR A 207 -21.48 -4.80 -21.00
N HIS A 208 -20.46 -4.81 -20.15
CA HIS A 208 -20.60 -4.92 -18.70
C HIS A 208 -19.78 -3.86 -17.98
N THR A 209 -20.14 -3.56 -16.73
CA THR A 209 -19.23 -2.94 -15.76
C THR A 209 -18.84 -3.95 -14.69
N GLY A 210 -17.73 -3.71 -14.03
CA GLY A 210 -17.32 -4.49 -12.87
C GLY A 210 -16.16 -3.82 -12.14
N THR A 211 -15.93 -4.25 -10.90
CA THR A 211 -14.95 -3.64 -10.01
C THR A 211 -13.65 -4.44 -10.04
N ILE A 212 -12.56 -3.80 -10.45
CA ILE A 212 -11.21 -4.36 -10.31
C ILE A 212 -10.60 -3.79 -9.04
N THR A 213 -10.04 -4.67 -8.22
CA THR A 213 -9.12 -4.32 -7.15
C THR A 213 -7.70 -4.36 -7.71
N GLU A 214 -7.13 -3.21 -8.02
CA GLU A 214 -5.68 -3.07 -8.25
C GLU A 214 -5.05 -2.73 -6.90
N CYS A 215 -4.23 -3.63 -6.34
CA CYS A 215 -3.51 -3.45 -5.07
C CYS A 215 -4.26 -2.57 -4.05
N TYR A 216 -5.54 -2.91 -3.81
CA TYR A 216 -6.43 -2.38 -2.77
C TYR A 216 -7.20 -1.07 -3.04
N GLN A 217 -7.33 -0.56 -4.27
CA GLN A 217 -8.40 0.40 -4.59
C GLN A 217 -9.42 -0.18 -5.57
N PRO A 218 -10.69 -0.38 -5.13
CA PRO A 218 -11.76 -0.79 -6.04
C PRO A 218 -12.05 0.33 -7.04
N ARG A 219 -11.84 0.05 -8.33
CA ARG A 219 -12.28 0.93 -9.42
C ARG A 219 -13.31 0.22 -10.29
N GLU A 220 -14.37 0.93 -10.65
CA GLU A 220 -15.30 0.45 -11.66
C GLU A 220 -14.63 0.57 -13.04
N VAL A 221 -14.72 -0.48 -13.83
CA VAL A 221 -14.24 -0.50 -15.21
C VAL A 221 -15.32 -1.03 -16.13
N ARG A 222 -15.25 -0.65 -17.40
CA ARG A 222 -16.00 -1.34 -18.44
C ARG A 222 -15.30 -2.64 -18.82
N LEU A 223 -16.11 -3.67 -19.05
CA LEU A 223 -15.71 -5.03 -19.35
C LEU A 223 -16.38 -5.49 -20.63
N ARG A 224 -15.63 -6.23 -21.44
CA ARG A 224 -16.18 -7.11 -22.46
C ARG A 224 -16.05 -8.55 -22.01
N GLU A 225 -17.10 -9.31 -22.27
CA GLU A 225 -17.12 -10.75 -22.09
C GLU A 225 -16.58 -11.44 -23.34
N THR A 226 -15.67 -12.41 -23.16
CA THR A 226 -15.25 -13.34 -24.22
C THR A 226 -15.66 -14.75 -23.84
N ALA A 227 -15.45 -15.74 -24.72
CA ALA A 227 -15.76 -17.13 -24.40
C ALA A 227 -15.07 -17.63 -23.12
N THR A 228 -13.83 -17.20 -22.86
CA THR A 228 -12.99 -17.75 -21.78
C THR A 228 -12.59 -16.73 -20.71
N GLN A 229 -12.73 -15.42 -20.97
CA GLN A 229 -12.15 -14.36 -20.14
C GLN A 229 -13.04 -13.11 -20.07
N TRP A 230 -12.85 -12.32 -19.02
CA TRP A 230 -13.25 -10.92 -18.97
C TRP A 230 -12.10 -10.04 -19.42
N VAL A 231 -12.36 -9.02 -20.22
CA VAL A 231 -11.33 -8.06 -20.65
C VAL A 231 -11.80 -6.65 -20.32
N SER A 232 -10.99 -5.90 -19.58
CA SER A 232 -11.31 -4.50 -19.26
C SER A 232 -10.98 -3.56 -20.41
N GLU A 233 -11.52 -2.35 -20.35
CA GLU A 233 -11.20 -1.28 -21.31
C GLU A 233 -9.71 -0.88 -21.32
N CYS A 234 -9.01 -1.04 -20.19
CA CYS A 234 -7.56 -0.86 -20.09
C CYS A 234 -6.75 -2.08 -20.58
N GLY A 235 -7.39 -3.12 -21.12
CA GLY A 235 -6.73 -4.25 -21.75
C GLY A 235 -6.31 -5.38 -20.80
N LEU A 236 -6.61 -5.28 -19.50
CA LEU A 236 -6.37 -6.34 -18.53
C LEU A 236 -7.34 -7.51 -18.79
N ARG A 237 -6.85 -8.74 -18.60
CA ARG A 237 -7.62 -9.96 -18.85
C ARG A 237 -7.78 -10.73 -17.55
N PHE A 238 -9.00 -11.19 -17.25
CA PHE A 238 -9.34 -11.89 -16.02
C PHE A 238 -9.99 -13.25 -16.32
N ARG A 239 -9.65 -14.25 -15.51
CA ARG A 239 -10.24 -15.60 -15.62
C ARG A 239 -11.69 -15.58 -15.09
N LYS A 240 -12.65 -16.08 -15.87
CA LYS A 240 -14.07 -16.10 -15.47
C LYS A 240 -14.34 -16.88 -14.17
N ALA A 241 -13.61 -17.96 -13.93
CA ALA A 241 -13.82 -18.80 -12.76
C ALA A 241 -13.32 -18.18 -11.45
N THR A 242 -12.31 -17.29 -11.50
CA THR A 242 -11.60 -16.84 -10.29
C THR A 242 -11.45 -15.33 -10.14
N GLY A 243 -11.63 -14.55 -11.22
CA GLY A 243 -11.41 -13.10 -11.24
C GLY A 243 -9.93 -12.69 -11.22
N ALA A 244 -8.99 -13.65 -11.20
CA ALA A 244 -7.56 -13.35 -11.23
C ALA A 244 -7.11 -12.90 -12.62
N ALA A 245 -6.18 -11.95 -12.67
CA ALA A 245 -5.59 -11.52 -13.94
C ALA A 245 -4.80 -12.67 -14.60
N VAL A 246 -4.82 -12.72 -15.92
CA VAL A 246 -4.16 -13.75 -16.73
C VAL A 246 -2.65 -13.45 -16.80
N GLY A 247 -1.81 -14.48 -16.64
CA GLY A 247 -0.34 -14.33 -16.61
C GLY A 247 0.25 -14.08 -15.21
N SER A 248 -0.58 -13.72 -14.25
CA SER A 248 -0.25 -13.70 -12.82
C SER A 248 -0.65 -15.02 -12.14
N GLY A 249 0.07 -15.38 -11.08
CA GLY A 249 -0.33 -16.46 -10.17
C GLY A 249 -1.70 -16.21 -9.53
N VAL A 250 -2.14 -17.11 -8.66
CA VAL A 250 -3.48 -17.10 -8.01
C VAL A 250 -3.82 -15.77 -7.29
N TRP A 251 -2.82 -14.93 -7.02
CA TRP A 251 -2.93 -13.65 -6.32
C TRP A 251 -2.30 -12.53 -7.15
N SER A 252 -3.05 -12.07 -8.14
CA SER A 252 -2.68 -10.96 -9.01
C SER A 252 -2.90 -9.62 -8.32
N ALA A 253 -2.00 -8.65 -8.56
CA ALA A 253 -2.16 -7.26 -8.17
C ALA A 253 -3.52 -6.70 -8.61
N ASN A 254 -4.05 -7.18 -9.74
CA ASN A 254 -5.36 -6.79 -10.28
C ASN A 254 -6.32 -7.96 -10.17
N ARG A 255 -7.40 -7.83 -9.40
CA ARG A 255 -8.43 -8.86 -9.24
C ARG A 255 -9.80 -8.30 -9.56
N LEU A 256 -10.52 -8.94 -10.47
CA LEU A 256 -11.91 -8.61 -10.77
C LEU A 256 -12.84 -9.26 -9.73
N ASP A 257 -13.68 -8.46 -9.08
CA ASP A 257 -14.76 -8.97 -8.23
C ASP A 257 -15.90 -9.50 -9.11
N LEU A 258 -15.99 -10.82 -9.26
CA LEU A 258 -16.99 -11.47 -10.09
C LEU A 258 -18.43 -11.17 -9.65
N LYS A 259 -18.67 -10.84 -8.37
CA LYS A 259 -20.00 -10.51 -7.85
C LYS A 259 -20.44 -9.08 -8.20
N SER A 260 -19.49 -8.23 -8.58
CA SER A 260 -19.76 -6.83 -8.95
C SER A 260 -20.19 -6.65 -10.40
N ILE A 261 -20.08 -7.69 -11.23
CA ILE A 261 -20.30 -7.59 -12.67
C ILE A 261 -21.78 -7.35 -12.97
N ARG A 262 -22.07 -6.34 -13.78
CA ARG A 262 -23.44 -5.97 -14.20
C ARG A 262 -23.45 -5.63 -15.69
N GLU A 263 -24.54 -5.94 -16.38
CA GLU A 263 -24.75 -5.46 -17.75
C GLU A 263 -24.95 -3.94 -17.77
N ILE A 264 -24.37 -3.26 -18.77
CA ILE A 264 -24.59 -1.84 -18.98
C ILE A 264 -26.04 -1.63 -19.44
N GLN A 265 -26.82 -0.90 -18.64
CA GLN A 265 -28.22 -0.58 -18.95
C GLN A 265 -28.33 0.21 -20.26
N PRO A 266 -29.37 -0.02 -21.08
CA PRO A 266 -29.52 0.62 -22.39
C PRO A 266 -29.59 2.15 -22.36
N ALA A 267 -29.94 2.77 -21.22
CA ALA A 267 -29.91 4.23 -21.06
C ALA A 267 -28.48 4.84 -21.03
N GLN A 268 -27.44 4.03 -20.79
CA GLN A 268 -26.04 4.44 -20.93
C GLN A 268 -25.46 4.14 -22.33
N LYS A 269 -26.15 3.35 -23.16
CA LYS A 269 -25.76 3.13 -24.56
C LYS A 269 -25.98 4.35 -25.45
N GLU A 270 -26.95 5.20 -25.12
CA GLU A 270 -27.30 6.39 -25.92
C GLU A 270 -26.36 7.58 -25.69
N ILE A 271 -25.63 7.62 -24.58
CA ILE A 271 -24.65 8.69 -24.33
C ILE A 271 -23.37 8.43 -25.13
N ASP A 272 -22.93 7.16 -25.24
CA ASP A 272 -21.68 6.80 -25.91
C ASP A 272 -21.81 6.61 -27.45
N LEU A 273 -23.03 6.48 -28.00
CA LEU A 273 -23.23 6.44 -29.46
C LEU A 273 -23.31 7.84 -30.08
N ASN A 274 -23.80 8.83 -29.33
CA ASN A 274 -23.97 10.21 -29.82
C ASN A 274 -22.68 11.04 -29.82
N GLU A 275 -21.60 10.60 -29.16
CA GLU A 275 -20.28 11.22 -29.33
C GLU A 275 -19.55 10.79 -30.61
N THR A 276 -20.13 9.88 -31.41
CA THR A 276 -19.54 9.43 -32.69
C THR A 276 -20.31 9.87 -33.94
N SER A 277 -21.33 10.73 -33.82
CA SER A 277 -22.16 11.15 -34.96
C SER A 277 -22.39 12.67 -35.08
N ASN A 278 -21.58 13.51 -34.45
CA ASN A 278 -21.58 14.94 -34.71
C ASN A 278 -20.19 15.39 -35.16
N ASP A 279 -19.80 14.95 -36.35
CA ASP A 279 -19.01 15.73 -37.29
C ASP A 279 -19.71 15.56 -38.65
N GLU A 280 -20.03 16.67 -39.30
CA GLU A 280 -20.73 16.78 -40.59
C GLU A 280 -20.14 15.92 -41.71
#